data_AF-A0A845RQZ8-F1
#
_entry.id   AF-A0A845RQZ8-F1
#
_cell.length_a   1.000
_cell.length_b   1.000
_cell.length_c   1.000
_cell.angle_alpha   90.00
_cell.angle_beta   90.00
_cell.angle_gamma   90.00
#
_symmetry.space_group_name_H-M   'P 1'
#
loop_
_entity.id
_entity.type
_entity.pdbx_description
1 polymer ?
#
loop_
_entity_poly.entity_id
_entity_poly.type
_entity_poly.pdbx_seq_one_letter_code
_entity_poly.pdbx_strand_id
1 'polypeptide(L)'
;MMKFDEFRGAVELPSDYLSTDTKLAVKFANGNRFVARPGSEKSARSFSSVTLLLEDEASRVLDDLYNTVRPMLAVSNGRHILMSTPFGKRGHFFKIWSEERDLWEWFEIPAEKCPRISPEFLEEEKRTNPWYLQEYCCVFMETVDSVFTFDQIAAAISDEVEPLFGVD
;
A
#
# COMPACT_ATOMS: atom_id res chain seq x y z
N MET A 1 -8.73 12.32 -16.10
CA MET A 1 -7.46 12.60 -15.38
C MET A 1 -6.73 13.67 -16.16
N MET A 2 -6.46 14.79 -15.49
CA MET A 2 -5.72 15.94 -16.03
C MET A 2 -4.27 15.54 -16.31
N LYS A 3 -3.61 16.12 -17.32
CA LYS A 3 -2.18 15.89 -17.56
C LYS A 3 -1.34 16.53 -16.45
N PHE A 4 -0.10 16.05 -16.25
CA PHE A 4 0.75 16.62 -15.21
C PHE A 4 1.10 18.08 -15.51
N ASP A 5 1.31 18.43 -16.77
CA ASP A 5 1.62 19.81 -17.17
C ASP A 5 0.46 20.79 -16.89
N GLU A 6 -0.78 20.31 -17.03
CA GLU A 6 -1.99 21.08 -16.68
C GLU A 6 -2.08 21.30 -15.16
N PHE A 7 -1.78 20.28 -14.34
CA PHE A 7 -1.71 20.40 -12.88
C PHE A 7 -0.63 21.38 -12.45
N ARG A 8 0.57 21.20 -12.98
CA ARG A 8 1.73 22.06 -12.74
C ARG A 8 1.41 23.54 -12.99
N GLY A 9 0.75 23.84 -14.11
CA GLY A 9 0.32 25.19 -14.44
C GLY A 9 -0.68 25.77 -13.44
N ALA A 10 -1.61 24.96 -12.94
CA ALA A 10 -2.60 25.38 -11.94
C ALA A 10 -1.99 25.66 -10.55
N VAL A 11 -0.82 25.12 -10.25
CA VAL A 11 -0.09 25.34 -8.98
C VAL A 11 1.21 26.14 -9.14
N GLU A 12 1.37 26.85 -10.26
CA GLU A 12 2.49 27.78 -10.54
C GLU A 12 3.90 27.16 -10.42
N LEU A 13 4.04 25.86 -10.69
CA LEU A 13 5.35 25.22 -10.72
C LEU A 13 6.08 25.58 -12.05
N PRO A 14 7.44 25.68 -12.09
CA PRO A 14 8.18 26.05 -13.32
C PRO A 14 7.92 25.10 -14.51
N SER A 15 8.20 25.45 -15.76
CA SER A 15 7.80 24.65 -16.95
C SER A 15 8.95 23.95 -17.69
N ASP A 16 10.19 24.37 -17.42
CA ASP A 16 11.42 24.09 -18.15
C ASP A 16 12.06 22.73 -17.82
N TYR A 17 11.42 21.95 -16.95
CA TYR A 17 11.95 20.67 -16.49
C TYR A 17 11.20 19.45 -17.02
N LEU A 18 10.22 19.56 -17.91
CA LEU A 18 9.50 18.40 -18.47
C LEU A 18 9.99 18.05 -19.88
N SER A 19 10.36 16.78 -20.10
CA SER A 19 10.75 16.26 -21.41
C SER A 19 9.67 15.42 -22.08
N THR A 20 8.77 14.81 -21.30
CA THR A 20 7.65 14.01 -21.82
C THR A 20 6.53 13.95 -20.79
N ASP A 21 5.29 14.16 -21.23
CA ASP A 21 4.08 14.03 -20.40
C ASP A 21 3.06 13.13 -21.10
N THR A 22 2.77 11.98 -20.49
CA THR A 22 1.74 11.03 -20.92
C THR A 22 0.83 10.71 -19.75
N LYS A 23 -0.35 10.12 -20.04
CA LYS A 23 -1.31 9.73 -19.00
C LYS A 23 -0.74 8.87 -17.87
N LEU A 24 0.33 8.12 -18.13
CA LEU A 24 0.90 7.14 -17.19
C LEU A 24 2.37 7.40 -16.86
N ALA A 25 2.99 8.45 -17.41
CA ALA A 25 4.40 8.71 -17.17
C ALA A 25 4.76 10.16 -17.43
N VAL A 26 5.61 10.67 -16.55
CA VAL A 26 6.24 11.99 -16.64
C VAL A 26 7.74 11.79 -16.66
N LYS A 27 8.42 12.42 -17.62
CA LYS A 27 9.88 12.47 -17.68
C LYS A 27 10.34 13.91 -17.51
N PHE A 28 11.39 14.07 -16.71
CA PHE A 28 12.00 15.34 -16.41
C PHE A 28 13.27 15.54 -17.25
N ALA A 29 13.63 16.80 -17.50
CA ALA A 29 14.81 17.19 -18.27
C ALA A 29 16.13 16.70 -17.63
N ASN A 30 16.13 16.48 -16.31
CA ASN A 30 17.25 15.89 -15.58
C ASN A 30 17.36 14.35 -15.72
N GLY A 31 16.48 13.72 -16.51
CA GLY A 31 16.46 12.28 -16.73
C GLY A 31 15.59 11.49 -15.75
N ASN A 32 15.08 12.11 -14.68
CA ASN A 32 14.17 11.45 -13.75
C ASN A 32 12.85 11.10 -14.44
N ARG A 33 12.23 9.99 -14.00
CA ARG A 33 10.95 9.54 -14.55
C ARG A 33 10.05 9.02 -13.45
N PHE A 34 8.79 9.43 -13.51
CA PHE A 34 7.70 8.87 -12.74
C PHE A 34 6.81 8.06 -13.69
N VAL A 35 6.42 6.86 -13.27
CA VAL A 35 5.55 5.97 -14.05
C VAL A 35 4.44 5.48 -13.14
N ALA A 36 3.20 5.80 -13.49
CA ALA A 36 2.01 5.20 -12.90
C ALA A 36 1.69 3.91 -13.67
N ARG A 37 1.51 2.80 -12.94
CA ARG A 37 1.07 1.54 -13.53
C ARG A 37 -0.25 1.11 -12.90
N PRO A 38 -1.22 0.65 -13.71
CA PRO A 38 -2.39 0.00 -13.17
C PRO A 38 -1.97 -1.31 -12.48
N GLY A 39 -2.65 -1.65 -11.38
CA GLY A 39 -2.35 -2.81 -10.53
C GLY A 39 -2.65 -4.16 -11.17
N SER A 40 -1.98 -4.49 -12.28
CA SER A 40 -2.03 -5.82 -12.90
C SER A 40 -0.63 -6.39 -13.10
N GLU A 41 -0.44 -7.63 -12.65
CA GLU A 41 0.84 -8.35 -12.65
C GLU A 41 1.51 -8.37 -14.04
N LYS A 42 0.71 -8.63 -15.10
CA LYS A 42 1.17 -8.70 -16.50
C LYS A 42 1.84 -7.42 -17.00
N SER A 43 1.48 -6.27 -16.41
CA SER A 43 1.99 -4.97 -16.82
C SER A 43 3.09 -4.45 -15.90
N ALA A 44 3.29 -5.05 -14.73
CA ALA A 44 4.19 -4.52 -13.72
C ALA A 44 5.66 -4.88 -14.01
N ARG A 45 5.94 -6.11 -14.48
CA ARG A 45 7.31 -6.56 -14.84
C ARG A 45 7.84 -5.78 -16.03
N SER A 46 8.81 -4.88 -15.84
CA SER A 46 9.59 -4.26 -16.95
C SER A 46 10.62 -3.21 -16.52
N PHE A 47 10.72 -2.84 -15.24
CA PHE A 47 11.68 -1.82 -14.81
C PHE A 47 12.84 -2.44 -14.04
N SER A 48 14.05 -2.08 -14.45
CA SER A 48 15.27 -2.31 -13.69
C SER A 48 15.70 -1.03 -12.99
N SER A 49 16.36 -1.16 -11.83
CA SER A 49 16.93 -0.05 -11.08
C SER A 49 15.92 1.02 -10.62
N VAL A 50 14.76 0.59 -10.11
CA VAL A 50 13.75 1.50 -9.55
C VAL A 50 14.28 2.14 -8.26
N THR A 51 14.40 3.47 -8.22
CA THR A 51 14.93 4.17 -7.04
C THR A 51 13.89 4.41 -5.95
N LEU A 52 12.61 4.48 -6.33
CA LEU A 52 11.47 4.60 -5.44
C LEU A 52 10.29 3.79 -6.00
N LEU A 53 9.82 2.81 -5.24
CA LEU A 53 8.56 2.11 -5.47
C LEU A 53 7.54 2.66 -4.47
N LEU A 54 6.44 3.20 -4.98
CA LEU A 54 5.34 3.74 -4.18
C LEU A 54 4.10 2.92 -4.47
N GLU A 55 3.53 2.37 -3.42
CA GLU A 55 2.33 1.56 -3.47
C GLU A 55 1.23 2.28 -2.70
N ASP A 56 0.27 2.77 -3.47
CA ASP A 56 -0.91 3.46 -2.96
C ASP A 56 -2.04 2.45 -2.79
N GLU A 57 -2.80 2.59 -1.70
CA GLU A 57 -3.79 1.62 -1.26
C GLU A 57 -3.27 0.19 -1.12
N ALA A 58 -2.07 0.05 -0.55
CA ALA A 58 -1.35 -1.23 -0.40
C ALA A 58 -2.19 -2.36 0.22
N SER A 59 -3.13 -2.06 1.15
CA SER A 59 -4.01 -3.10 1.73
C SER A 59 -4.99 -3.72 0.72
N ARG A 60 -5.18 -3.09 -0.43
CA ARG A 60 -6.04 -3.56 -1.54
C ARG A 60 -5.24 -4.19 -2.68
N VAL A 61 -3.92 -4.11 -2.65
CA VAL A 61 -3.05 -4.68 -3.68
C VAL A 61 -2.88 -6.17 -3.45
N LEU A 62 -3.00 -6.94 -4.54
CA LEU A 62 -2.81 -8.39 -4.49
C LEU A 62 -1.36 -8.74 -4.19
N ASP A 63 -1.14 -9.73 -3.33
CA ASP A 63 0.19 -10.19 -2.94
C ASP A 63 1.04 -10.64 -4.15
N ASP A 64 0.41 -11.19 -5.19
CA ASP A 64 1.10 -11.55 -6.44
C ASP A 64 1.74 -10.34 -7.13
N LEU A 65 1.05 -9.20 -7.11
CA LEU A 65 1.58 -7.96 -7.67
C LEU A 65 2.72 -7.43 -6.80
N TYR A 66 2.53 -7.39 -5.48
CA TYR A 66 3.56 -7.01 -4.50
C TYR A 66 4.84 -7.84 -4.71
N ASN A 67 4.72 -9.17 -4.70
CA ASN A 67 5.83 -10.10 -4.91
C ASN A 67 6.49 -9.93 -6.28
N THR A 68 5.72 -9.57 -7.30
CA THR A 68 6.22 -9.32 -8.66
C THR A 68 7.06 -8.05 -8.77
N VAL A 69 6.72 -6.98 -8.02
CA VAL A 69 7.42 -5.69 -8.12
C VAL A 69 8.63 -5.58 -7.21
N ARG A 70 8.66 -6.30 -6.08
CA ARG A 70 9.78 -6.25 -5.13
C ARG A 70 11.18 -6.47 -5.74
N PRO A 71 11.39 -7.42 -6.67
CA PRO A 71 12.70 -7.64 -7.26
C PRO A 71 13.26 -6.43 -8.04
N MET A 72 12.42 -5.46 -8.42
CA MET A 72 12.85 -4.25 -9.14
C MET A 72 13.75 -3.34 -8.31
N LEU A 73 13.71 -3.48 -6.98
CA LEU A 73 14.53 -2.72 -6.02
C LEU A 73 15.90 -3.36 -5.76
N ALA A 74 16.12 -4.61 -6.18
CA ALA A 74 17.27 -5.41 -5.78
C ALA A 74 18.63 -4.83 -6.21
N VAL A 75 18.68 -4.12 -7.34
CA VAL A 75 19.92 -3.56 -7.91
C VAL A 75 20.13 -2.10 -7.51
N SER A 76 19.05 -1.33 -7.40
CA SER A 76 19.10 0.11 -7.12
C SER A 76 19.31 0.45 -5.65
N ASN A 77 19.11 -0.51 -4.75
CA ASN A 77 18.92 -0.23 -3.32
C ASN A 77 17.86 0.87 -3.10
N GLY A 78 16.80 0.83 -3.91
CA GLY A 78 15.74 1.82 -3.90
C GLY A 78 14.85 1.71 -2.66
N ARG A 79 14.06 2.75 -2.41
CA ARG A 79 13.10 2.78 -1.30
C ARG A 79 11.77 2.18 -1.72
N HIS A 80 11.14 1.41 -0.83
CA HIS A 80 9.74 1.02 -0.95
C HIS A 80 8.90 1.81 0.04
N ILE A 81 7.82 2.44 -0.40
CA ILE A 81 6.86 3.14 0.45
C ILE A 81 5.48 2.51 0.22
N LEU A 82 4.88 2.03 1.31
CA LEU A 82 3.52 1.49 1.36
C LEU A 82 2.63 2.51 2.08
N MET A 83 1.50 2.90 1.48
CA MET A 83 0.52 3.80 2.08
C MET A 83 -0.87 3.22 1.91
N SER A 84 -1.63 3.08 2.99
CA SER A 84 -3.02 2.62 2.93
C SER A 84 -3.74 2.79 4.25
N THR A 85 -5.06 2.64 4.24
CA THR A 85 -5.84 2.26 5.42
C THR A 85 -5.85 0.74 5.58
N PRO A 86 -6.02 0.21 6.80
CA PRO A 86 -6.20 -1.24 7.01
C PRO A 86 -7.35 -1.85 6.18
N PHE A 87 -7.29 -3.16 5.91
CA PHE A 87 -8.35 -3.88 5.17
C PHE A 87 -8.62 -5.28 5.68
N GLY A 88 -8.92 -5.37 6.96
CA GLY A 88 -8.94 -6.62 7.67
C GLY A 88 -7.55 -7.25 7.83
N LYS A 89 -7.45 -8.31 8.63
CA LYS A 89 -6.20 -9.05 8.89
C LYS A 89 -5.77 -9.94 7.72
N ARG A 90 -5.38 -9.36 6.58
CA ARG A 90 -4.99 -10.08 5.36
C ARG A 90 -3.97 -9.34 4.50
N GLY A 91 -3.32 -10.10 3.62
CA GLY A 91 -2.40 -9.59 2.61
C GLY A 91 -1.08 -9.09 3.18
N HIS A 92 -0.16 -8.76 2.29
CA HIS A 92 1.19 -8.34 2.63
C HIS A 92 1.22 -7.07 3.50
N PHE A 93 0.31 -6.11 3.31
CA PHE A 93 0.28 -4.89 4.12
C PHE A 93 -0.01 -5.19 5.60
N PHE A 94 -0.98 -6.07 5.90
CA PHE A 94 -1.23 -6.51 7.27
C PHE A 94 -0.03 -7.28 7.82
N LYS A 95 0.51 -8.25 7.05
CA LYS A 95 1.66 -9.05 7.49
C LYS A 95 2.85 -8.18 7.86
N ILE A 96 3.18 -7.19 7.03
CA ILE A 96 4.24 -6.22 7.31
C ILE A 96 3.94 -5.45 8.60
N TRP A 97 2.70 -5.01 8.77
CA TRP A 97 2.26 -4.28 9.94
C TRP A 97 2.24 -5.11 11.23
N SER A 98 1.91 -6.40 11.17
CA SER A 98 1.76 -7.25 12.36
C SER A 98 3.03 -7.99 12.74
N GLU A 99 3.84 -8.39 11.75
CA GLU A 99 4.92 -9.37 11.94
C GLU A 99 6.30 -8.83 11.53
N GLU A 100 6.39 -7.91 10.57
CA GLU A 100 7.66 -7.53 9.95
C GLU A 100 8.04 -6.05 10.21
N ARG A 101 7.42 -5.37 11.19
CA ARG A 101 7.64 -3.93 11.43
C ARG A 101 9.09 -3.58 11.77
N ASP A 102 9.87 -4.51 12.30
CA ASP A 102 11.28 -4.33 12.60
C ASP A 102 12.12 -4.11 11.33
N LEU A 103 11.63 -4.55 10.17
CA LEU A 103 12.26 -4.32 8.86
C LEU A 103 11.84 -2.99 8.22
N TRP A 104 10.93 -2.23 8.83
CA TRP A 104 10.33 -1.03 8.24
C TRP A 104 10.40 0.17 9.18
N GLU A 105 10.61 1.35 8.58
CA GLU A 105 10.21 2.59 9.23
C GLU A 105 8.69 2.74 9.08
N TRP A 106 7.98 2.92 10.20
CA TRP A 106 6.52 2.93 10.20
C TRP A 106 5.96 4.22 10.80
N PHE A 107 4.79 4.61 10.31
CA PHE A 107 4.03 5.76 10.79
C PHE A 107 2.57 5.36 10.94
N GLU A 108 1.95 5.76 12.05
CA GLU A 108 0.53 5.56 12.31
C GLU A 108 -0.14 6.90 12.61
N ILE A 109 -1.03 7.33 11.72
CA ILE A 109 -1.71 8.62 11.81
C ILE A 109 -3.22 8.38 11.78
N PRO A 110 -3.86 8.11 12.94
CA PRO A 110 -5.31 8.10 13.06
C PRO A 110 -5.89 9.45 12.62
N ALA A 111 -7.14 9.43 12.15
CA ALA A 111 -7.81 10.60 11.60
C ALA A 111 -7.92 11.76 12.60
N GLU A 112 -8.00 11.47 13.90
CA GLU A 112 -7.98 12.48 14.98
C GLU A 112 -6.69 13.33 14.99
N LYS A 113 -5.57 12.81 14.46
CA LYS A 113 -4.32 13.55 14.31
C LYS A 113 -4.27 14.40 13.04
N CYS A 114 -5.26 14.30 12.16
CA CYS A 114 -5.33 15.07 10.92
C CYS A 114 -6.15 16.35 11.12
N PRO A 115 -5.53 17.55 11.16
CA PRO A 115 -6.25 18.81 11.42
C PRO A 115 -7.21 19.22 10.29
N ARG A 116 -7.18 18.50 9.15
CA ARG A 116 -8.08 18.72 8.01
C ARG A 116 -9.43 18.03 8.19
N ILE A 117 -9.56 17.11 9.15
CA ILE A 117 -10.80 16.38 9.43
C ILE A 117 -11.41 16.99 10.68
N SER A 118 -12.66 17.44 10.58
CA SER A 118 -13.32 18.09 11.72
C SER A 118 -13.74 17.05 12.77
N PRO A 119 -13.70 17.40 14.07
CA PRO A 119 -14.20 16.53 15.12
C PRO A 119 -15.67 16.12 14.92
N GLU A 120 -16.50 17.02 14.40
CA GLU A 120 -17.93 16.77 14.15
C GLU A 120 -18.13 15.69 13.10
N PHE A 121 -17.32 15.68 12.05
CA PHE A 121 -17.35 14.65 11.02
C PHE A 121 -16.94 13.29 11.58
N LEU A 122 -15.91 13.25 12.42
CA LEU A 122 -15.47 12.01 13.08
C LEU A 122 -16.53 11.44 14.03
N GLU A 123 -17.24 12.29 14.76
CA GLU A 123 -18.32 11.84 15.64
C GLU A 123 -19.54 11.33 14.85
N GLU A 124 -19.84 11.90 13.68
CA GLU A 124 -20.85 11.36 12.77
C GLU A 124 -20.43 9.98 12.24
N GLU A 125 -19.23 9.86 11.67
CA GLU A 125 -18.71 8.60 11.12
C GLU A 125 -18.64 7.50 12.18
N LYS A 126 -18.26 7.84 13.41
CA LYS A 126 -18.23 6.89 14.53
C LYS A 126 -19.60 6.28 14.84
N ARG A 127 -20.69 6.98 14.53
CA ARG A 127 -22.06 6.51 14.76
C ARG A 127 -22.64 5.73 13.59
N THR A 128 -22.24 6.04 12.36
CA THR A 128 -22.89 5.55 11.14
C THR A 128 -22.05 4.55 10.36
N ASN A 129 -20.72 4.61 10.48
CA ASN A 129 -19.80 3.83 9.68
C ASN A 129 -19.35 2.56 10.44
N PRO A 130 -19.76 1.35 10.00
CA PRO A 130 -19.36 0.10 10.65
C PRO A 130 -17.86 -0.19 10.54
N TRP A 131 -17.14 0.50 9.65
CA TRP A 131 -15.70 0.41 9.45
C TRP A 131 -14.94 1.58 10.05
N TYR A 132 -15.57 2.37 10.94
CA TYR A 132 -14.93 3.55 11.53
C TYR A 132 -13.52 3.26 12.09
N LEU A 133 -13.37 2.16 12.82
CA LEU A 133 -12.08 1.75 13.38
C LEU A 133 -11.03 1.47 12.30
N GLN A 134 -11.45 0.86 11.19
CA GLN A 134 -10.58 0.56 10.05
C GLN A 134 -10.19 1.84 9.30
N GLU A 135 -11.17 2.64 8.90
CA GLU A 135 -10.97 3.80 8.02
C GLU A 135 -10.35 5.01 8.76
N TYR A 136 -10.67 5.20 10.04
CA TYR A 136 -10.28 6.40 10.80
C TYR A 136 -9.33 6.13 11.97
N CYS A 137 -9.29 4.91 12.52
CA CYS A 137 -8.48 4.60 13.71
C CYS A 137 -7.29 3.68 13.44
N CYS A 138 -6.99 3.35 12.17
CA CYS A 138 -5.88 2.47 11.80
C CYS A 138 -5.97 1.06 12.41
N VAL A 139 -7.18 0.53 12.63
CA VAL A 139 -7.39 -0.81 13.20
C VAL A 139 -7.60 -1.85 12.11
N PHE A 140 -6.77 -2.89 12.11
CA PHE A 140 -6.99 -4.10 11.32
C PHE A 140 -8.09 -4.96 11.96
N MET A 141 -9.31 -4.88 11.42
CA MET A 141 -10.45 -5.67 11.87
C MET A 141 -10.38 -7.13 11.38
N GLU A 142 -11.21 -8.01 11.91
CA GLU A 142 -11.40 -9.32 11.28
C GLU A 142 -12.08 -9.14 9.91
N THR A 143 -11.72 -9.97 8.93
CA THR A 143 -12.40 -9.94 7.63
C THR A 143 -13.85 -10.37 7.80
N VAL A 144 -14.78 -9.62 7.20
CA VAL A 144 -16.24 -9.81 7.34
C VAL A 144 -16.69 -11.24 7.01
N ASP A 145 -16.01 -11.92 6.08
CA ASP A 145 -16.35 -13.28 5.65
C ASP A 145 -15.63 -14.39 6.44
N SER A 146 -14.86 -14.05 7.49
CA SER A 146 -14.08 -15.03 8.24
C SER A 146 -14.92 -15.77 9.27
N VAL A 147 -14.93 -17.11 9.21
CA VAL A 147 -15.55 -17.97 10.22
C VAL A 147 -14.64 -18.12 11.45
N PHE A 148 -13.33 -18.05 11.25
CA PHE A 148 -12.31 -18.13 12.31
C PHE A 148 -11.55 -16.81 12.41
N THR A 149 -11.23 -16.39 13.62
CA THR A 149 -10.38 -15.22 13.85
C THR A 149 -8.94 -15.51 13.46
N PHE A 150 -8.18 -14.48 13.11
CA PHE A 150 -6.74 -14.63 12.87
C PHE A 150 -6.02 -15.32 14.04
N ASP A 151 -6.35 -14.94 15.28
CA ASP A 151 -5.69 -15.47 16.48
C ASP A 151 -6.00 -16.97 16.67
N GLN A 152 -7.21 -17.41 16.32
CA GLN A 152 -7.57 -18.83 16.33
C GLN A 152 -6.80 -19.63 15.28
N ILE A 153 -6.60 -19.07 14.08
CA ILE A 153 -5.83 -19.72 13.02
C ILE A 153 -4.36 -19.80 13.44
N ALA A 154 -3.78 -18.69 13.92
CA ALA A 154 -2.39 -18.63 14.36
C ALA A 154 -2.12 -19.62 15.51
N ALA A 155 -3.05 -19.74 16.48
CA ALA A 155 -2.94 -20.68 17.58
C ALA A 155 -3.13 -22.16 17.16
N ALA A 156 -3.76 -22.42 16.01
CA ALA A 156 -3.94 -23.77 15.48
C ALA A 156 -2.71 -24.29 14.70
N ILE A 157 -1.75 -23.43 14.36
CA ILE A 157 -0.50 -23.83 13.70
C ILE A 157 0.42 -24.42 14.77
N SER A 158 0.75 -25.71 14.63
CA SER A 158 1.66 -26.43 15.53
C SER A 158 2.49 -27.44 14.75
N ASP A 159 3.78 -27.49 15.06
CA ASP A 159 4.72 -28.49 14.53
C ASP A 159 4.63 -29.83 15.28
N GLU A 160 3.78 -29.92 16.32
CA GLU A 160 3.60 -31.14 17.12
C GLU A 160 2.71 -32.19 16.44
N VAL A 161 2.04 -31.83 15.34
CA VAL A 161 1.15 -32.74 14.60
C VAL A 161 1.87 -33.26 13.37
N GLU A 162 2.14 -34.57 13.33
CA GLU A 162 2.71 -35.21 12.15
C GLU A 162 1.72 -35.20 10.97
N PRO A 163 2.19 -34.96 9.72
CA PRO A 163 1.35 -35.04 8.54
C PRO A 163 0.63 -36.39 8.42
N LEU A 164 -0.68 -36.35 8.14
CA LEU A 164 -1.52 -37.55 8.01
C LEU A 164 -1.04 -38.50 6.90
N PHE A 165 -0.39 -37.95 5.87
CA PHE A 165 0.29 -38.68 4.82
C PHE A 165 1.74 -38.21 4.78
N GLY A 166 2.68 -39.14 4.67
CA GLY A 166 4.11 -38.82 4.64
C GLY A 166 4.44 -37.76 3.59
N VAL A 167 5.36 -36.87 3.94
CA VAL A 167 5.99 -35.95 2.97
C VAL A 167 7.01 -36.76 2.18
N ASP A 168 6.70 -37.07 0.92
CA ASP A 168 7.65 -37.61 -0.07
C ASP A 168 8.69 -36.55 -0.48
#